data_AF-C2MDC1-F1
#
_entry.id   AF-C2MDC1-F1
#
_cell.length_a   1.000
_cell.length_b   1.000
_cell.length_c   1.000
_cell.angle_alpha   90.00
_cell.angle_beta   90.00
_cell.angle_gamma   90.00
#
_symmetry.space_group_name_H-M   'P 1'
#
loop_
_entity.id
_entity.type
_entity.pdbx_description
1 polymer ?
#
loop_
_entity_poly.entity_id
_entity_poly.type
_entity_poly.pdbx_seq_one_letter_code
_entity_poly.pdbx_strand_id
1 'polypeptide(L)'
;MSKKKGKAPATGGIVYSTDPDWTPQAESLEVDTLPATQQRLRIEYSRAGRAGKEALIIRGFVGSDSDLADLARQLKQSLGCGGSTRDGEILIQQNNKEKLIKLLQSKGYKDTK
;
A
#
# COMPACT_ATOMS: atom_id res chain seq x y z
N MET A 1 75.23 -7.63 16.27
CA MET A 1 75.28 -6.41 17.10
C MET A 1 73.91 -5.74 17.14
N SER A 2 73.49 -5.32 18.33
CA SER A 2 72.67 -4.13 18.65
C SER A 2 71.28 -3.97 18.01
N LYS A 3 70.22 -4.17 18.82
CA LYS A 3 69.41 -3.13 19.52
C LYS A 3 68.26 -2.63 18.63
N LYS A 4 67.02 -3.10 18.80
CA LYS A 4 66.02 -2.68 19.82
C LYS A 4 65.52 -1.26 19.62
N LYS A 5 64.20 -1.10 19.41
CA LYS A 5 63.29 0.01 19.84
C LYS A 5 61.95 -0.17 19.10
N GLY A 6 60.75 -0.06 19.65
CA GLY A 6 60.20 0.22 20.99
C GLY A 6 58.72 -0.23 20.97
N LYS A 7 58.11 -0.69 22.06
CA LYS A 7 57.18 0.09 22.94
C LYS A 7 56.20 0.97 22.13
N ALA A 8 54.89 0.96 22.30
CA ALA A 8 53.97 0.45 23.33
C ALA A 8 52.53 0.46 22.73
N PRO A 9 51.49 0.04 23.48
CA PRO A 9 50.22 -0.47 22.98
C PRO A 9 49.18 0.63 22.76
N ALA A 10 48.23 0.42 21.85
CA ALA A 10 46.97 1.15 21.90
C ALA A 10 45.92 0.49 21.00
N THR A 11 44.85 0.07 21.65
CA THR A 11 43.47 0.25 21.16
C THR A 11 42.99 -0.67 20.05
N GLY A 12 41.98 -1.45 20.43
CA GLY A 12 40.91 -1.83 19.49
C GLY A 12 41.02 -3.24 18.98
N GLY A 13 41.02 -4.23 19.88
CA GLY A 13 40.44 -5.52 19.53
C GLY A 13 38.96 -5.29 19.24
N ILE A 14 38.62 -5.02 17.99
CA ILE A 14 37.23 -4.96 17.54
C ILE A 14 36.74 -6.40 17.55
N VAL A 15 36.12 -6.78 18.66
CA VAL A 15 35.37 -8.02 18.77
C VAL A 15 34.07 -7.77 18.02
N TYR A 16 33.99 -8.25 16.77
CA TYR A 16 32.71 -8.35 16.10
C TYR A 16 31.95 -9.47 16.81
N SER A 17 31.04 -9.08 17.72
CA SER A 17 29.97 -9.96 18.16
C SER A 17 29.13 -10.20 16.92
N THR A 18 29.38 -11.32 16.23
CA THR A 18 28.38 -11.90 15.35
C THR A 18 27.30 -12.46 16.25
N ASP A 19 26.40 -11.59 16.73
CA ASP A 19 25.08 -12.02 17.11
C ASP A 19 24.40 -12.52 15.82
N PRO A 20 24.18 -13.83 15.64
CA PRO A 20 23.68 -14.40 14.38
C PRO A 20 22.18 -14.12 14.16
N ASP A 21 21.54 -13.45 15.11
CA ASP A 21 20.12 -13.07 15.09
C ASP A 21 19.90 -11.59 14.73
N TRP A 22 20.76 -11.00 13.88
CA TRP A 22 20.41 -9.72 13.26
C TRP A 22 19.36 -9.95 12.18
N THR A 23 18.10 -10.01 12.62
CA THR A 23 16.98 -9.74 11.72
C THR A 23 16.95 -8.24 11.48
N PRO A 24 17.02 -7.75 10.23
CA PRO A 24 16.43 -6.47 9.96
C PRO A 24 14.94 -6.69 10.23
N GLN A 25 14.45 -6.33 11.42
CA GLN A 25 13.09 -5.86 11.48
C GLN A 25 13.08 -4.68 10.51
N ALA A 26 12.67 -4.96 9.28
CA ALA A 26 12.03 -3.96 8.48
C ALA A 26 10.85 -3.51 9.34
N GLU A 27 11.10 -2.53 10.20
CA GLU A 27 10.16 -1.44 10.48
C GLU A 27 9.89 -0.82 9.11
N SER A 28 9.18 -1.59 8.30
CA SER A 28 8.35 -1.06 7.26
C SER A 28 7.54 -0.03 8.03
N LEU A 29 7.72 1.22 7.65
CA LEU A 29 6.80 2.30 7.98
C LEU A 29 5.48 1.90 7.32
N GLU A 30 4.83 0.88 7.89
CA GLU A 30 3.53 0.38 7.48
C GLU A 30 2.61 1.50 7.88
N VAL A 31 2.26 2.31 6.89
CA VAL A 31 1.10 3.18 6.98
C VAL A 31 -0.04 2.24 7.31
N ASP A 32 -0.39 2.17 8.60
CA ASP A 32 -1.33 1.21 9.16
C ASP A 32 -2.65 1.37 8.41
N THR A 33 -2.93 0.44 7.49
CA THR A 33 -4.10 0.51 6.63
C THR A 33 -5.31 0.27 7.52
N LEU A 34 -6.13 1.32 7.70
CA LEU A 34 -7.29 1.25 8.58
C LEU A 34 -8.18 0.05 8.24
N PRO A 35 -8.79 -0.61 9.23
CA PRO A 35 -9.68 -1.72 8.96
C PRO A 35 -10.84 -1.27 8.06
N ALA A 36 -11.17 -2.09 7.07
CA ALA A 36 -12.18 -1.81 6.05
C ALA A 36 -13.53 -1.32 6.61
N THR A 37 -13.87 -1.74 7.84
CA THR A 37 -15.10 -1.36 8.55
C THR A 37 -15.14 0.10 9.00
N GLN A 38 -14.00 0.76 9.15
CA GLN A 38 -13.90 2.18 9.53
C GLN A 38 -13.62 3.10 8.34
N GLN A 39 -13.31 2.54 7.17
CA GLN A 39 -13.04 3.32 5.98
C GLN A 39 -14.33 3.80 5.30
N ARG A 40 -14.38 5.09 4.97
CA ARG A 40 -15.50 5.73 4.26
C ARG A 40 -15.16 5.93 2.79
N LEU A 41 -15.61 5.01 1.94
CA LEU A 41 -15.37 5.08 0.51
C LEU A 41 -16.50 5.84 -0.18
N ARG A 42 -16.15 6.89 -0.93
CA ARG A 42 -17.11 7.66 -1.74
C ARG A 42 -17.04 7.21 -3.18
N ILE A 43 -18.20 6.94 -3.77
CA ILE A 43 -18.34 6.50 -5.14
C ILE A 43 -18.98 7.61 -5.96
N GLU A 44 -18.22 8.20 -6.86
CA GLU A 44 -18.66 9.27 -7.74
C GLU A 44 -18.75 8.83 -9.19
N TYR A 45 -19.74 9.36 -9.89
CA TYR A 45 -19.81 9.22 -11.34
C TYR A 45 -18.93 10.26 -11.99
N SER A 46 -18.07 9.81 -12.90
CA SER A 46 -17.23 10.65 -13.72
C SER A 46 -17.44 10.35 -15.19
N ARG A 47 -17.63 11.42 -15.97
CA ARG A 47 -17.65 11.36 -17.44
C ARG A 47 -16.28 11.66 -18.04
N ALA A 48 -15.21 11.53 -17.26
CA ALA A 48 -13.84 11.91 -17.64
C ALA A 48 -13.14 10.93 -18.60
N GLY A 49 -13.86 9.98 -19.20
CA GLY A 49 -13.32 9.15 -20.27
C GLY A 49 -13.17 9.94 -21.58
N ARG A 50 -12.10 9.67 -22.34
CA ARG A 50 -12.07 10.04 -23.77
C ARG A 50 -13.31 9.44 -24.45
N ALA A 51 -14.10 10.27 -25.12
CA ALA A 51 -15.38 9.93 -25.76
C ALA A 51 -16.61 9.79 -24.84
N GLY A 52 -16.61 10.39 -23.64
CA GLY A 52 -17.83 10.51 -22.82
C GLY A 52 -18.26 9.19 -22.15
N LYS A 53 -17.35 8.20 -22.08
CA LYS A 53 -17.60 6.96 -21.34
C LYS A 53 -17.76 7.26 -19.86
N GLU A 54 -18.80 6.67 -19.27
CA GLU A 54 -19.08 6.74 -17.84
C GLU A 54 -18.07 5.87 -17.08
N ALA A 55 -17.50 6.44 -16.03
CA ALA A 55 -16.62 5.79 -15.09
C ALA A 55 -17.08 6.07 -13.67
N LEU A 56 -16.78 5.15 -12.75
CA LEU A 56 -16.92 5.34 -11.31
C LEU A 56 -15.56 5.66 -10.71
N ILE A 57 -15.51 6.68 -9.86
CA ILE A 57 -14.33 7.05 -9.08
C ILE A 57 -14.61 6.67 -7.64
N ILE A 58 -13.72 5.88 -7.06
CA ILE A 58 -13.75 5.49 -5.64
C ILE A 58 -12.63 6.24 -4.95
N ARG A 59 -12.97 7.01 -3.92
CA ARG A 59 -12.02 7.83 -3.15
C ARG A 59 -12.30 7.72 -1.66
N GLY A 60 -11.36 8.19 -0.84
CA GLY A 60 -11.45 8.10 0.63
C GLY A 60 -10.91 6.79 1.21
N PHE A 61 -10.10 6.07 0.43
CA PHE A 61 -9.31 4.98 0.95
C PHE A 61 -8.19 5.54 1.86
N VAL A 62 -8.00 4.92 3.01
CA VAL A 62 -7.00 5.35 4.01
C VAL A 62 -6.06 4.20 4.31
N GLY A 63 -4.88 4.24 3.71
CA GLY A 63 -3.87 3.19 3.84
C GLY A 63 -2.75 3.40 2.83
N SER A 64 -2.00 2.33 2.57
CA SER A 64 -0.91 2.35 1.60
C SER A 64 -1.41 2.35 0.13
N ASP A 65 -0.62 2.94 -0.78
CA ASP A 65 -0.89 2.86 -2.23
C ASP A 65 -0.89 1.40 -2.74
N SER A 66 -0.12 0.52 -2.11
CA SER A 66 -0.13 -0.92 -2.38
C SER A 66 -1.49 -1.54 -2.10
N ASP A 67 -2.05 -1.31 -0.92
CA ASP A 67 -3.38 -1.84 -0.56
C ASP A 67 -4.47 -1.27 -1.47
N LEU A 68 -4.36 0.00 -1.85
CA LEU A 68 -5.26 0.62 -2.81
C LEU A 68 -5.17 -0.05 -4.19
N ALA A 69 -3.96 -0.34 -4.66
CA ALA A 69 -3.73 -1.02 -5.92
C ALA A 69 -4.26 -2.47 -5.89
N ASP A 70 -4.09 -3.18 -4.78
CA ASP A 70 -4.63 -4.52 -4.57
C ASP A 70 -6.16 -4.51 -4.53
N LEU A 71 -6.77 -3.57 -3.80
CA LEU A 71 -8.22 -3.38 -3.80
C LEU A 71 -8.72 -3.11 -5.23
N ALA A 72 -8.08 -2.19 -5.95
CA ALA A 72 -8.44 -1.88 -7.33
C ALA A 72 -8.33 -3.10 -8.25
N ARG A 73 -7.28 -3.92 -8.09
CA ARG A 73 -7.11 -5.17 -8.86
C ARG A 73 -8.26 -6.13 -8.59
N GLN A 74 -8.62 -6.34 -7.33
CA GLN A 74 -9.72 -7.21 -6.94
C GLN A 74 -11.07 -6.72 -7.47
N LEU A 75 -11.32 -5.40 -7.39
CA LEU A 75 -12.54 -4.80 -7.94
C LEU A 75 -12.62 -5.00 -9.46
N LYS A 76 -11.53 -4.71 -10.19
CA LYS A 76 -11.46 -4.92 -11.65
C LYS A 76 -11.67 -6.38 -12.05
N GLN A 77 -11.05 -7.32 -11.34
CA GLN A 77 -11.19 -8.74 -11.62
C GLN A 77 -12.61 -9.25 -11.38
N SER A 78 -13.26 -8.80 -10.31
CA SER A 78 -14.63 -9.21 -10.00
C SER A 78 -15.68 -8.59 -10.92
N LEU A 79 -15.45 -7.36 -11.40
CA LEU A 79 -16.37 -6.65 -12.29
C LEU A 79 -16.08 -6.92 -13.78
N GLY A 80 -14.93 -7.51 -14.11
CA GLY A 80 -14.51 -7.77 -15.49
C GLY A 80 -14.29 -6.49 -16.31
N CYS A 81 -13.92 -5.39 -15.64
CA CYS A 81 -13.83 -4.07 -16.24
C CYS A 81 -12.42 -3.49 -16.19
N GLY A 82 -12.11 -2.61 -17.14
CA GLY A 82 -10.90 -1.80 -17.12
C GLY A 82 -10.95 -0.73 -16.02
N GLY A 83 -9.78 -0.31 -15.56
CA GLY A 83 -9.66 0.75 -14.56
C GLY A 83 -8.21 1.04 -14.16
N SER A 84 -7.99 2.22 -13.61
CA SER A 84 -6.69 2.72 -13.18
C SER A 84 -6.78 3.29 -11.78
N THR A 85 -5.69 3.21 -11.03
CA THR A 85 -5.55 3.92 -9.76
C THR A 85 -4.73 5.18 -10.00
N ARG A 86 -5.18 6.30 -9.46
CA ARG A 86 -4.51 7.59 -9.64
C ARG A 86 -4.75 8.46 -8.41
N ASP A 87 -3.69 9.03 -7.85
CA ASP A 87 -3.77 10.03 -6.76
C ASP A 87 -4.59 9.56 -5.53
N GLY A 88 -4.49 8.28 -5.16
CA GLY A 88 -5.27 7.73 -4.05
C GLY A 88 -6.75 7.45 -4.38
N GLU A 89 -7.11 7.44 -5.66
CA GLU A 89 -8.46 7.14 -6.15
C GLU A 89 -8.45 5.96 -7.14
N ILE A 90 -9.55 5.22 -7.19
CA ILE A 90 -9.73 4.09 -8.11
C ILE A 90 -10.75 4.49 -9.17
N LEU A 91 -10.31 4.56 -10.42
CA LEU A 91 -11.16 4.76 -11.59
C LEU A 91 -11.57 3.41 -12.18
N ILE A 92 -12.88 3.20 -12.33
CA ILE A 92 -13.48 2.00 -12.90
C ILE A 92 -14.33 2.38 -14.11
N GLN A 93 -14.06 1.79 -15.28
CA GLN A 93 -14.76 2.08 -16.54
C GLN A 93 -16.09 1.33 -16.65
N GLN A 94 -16.94 1.44 -15.64
CA GLN A 94 -18.23 0.74 -15.58
C GLN A 94 -19.23 1.59 -14.80
N ASN A 95 -20.51 1.54 -15.17
CA ASN A 95 -21.57 2.33 -14.54
C ASN A 95 -22.44 1.54 -13.55
N ASN A 96 -22.06 0.31 -13.19
CA ASN A 96 -22.82 -0.51 -12.25
C ASN A 96 -22.41 -0.22 -10.79
N LYS A 97 -22.95 0.87 -10.24
CA LYS A 97 -22.75 1.25 -8.84
C LYS A 97 -23.27 0.18 -7.88
N GLU A 98 -24.37 -0.49 -8.20
CA GLU A 98 -24.95 -1.52 -7.32
C GLU A 98 -24.03 -2.73 -7.14
N LYS A 99 -23.45 -3.27 -8.23
CA LYS A 99 -22.47 -4.35 -8.12
C LYS A 99 -21.24 -3.92 -7.34
N LEU A 100 -20.76 -2.69 -7.58
CA LEU A 100 -19.60 -2.16 -6.88
C LEU A 100 -19.85 -2.06 -5.37
N ILE A 101 -21.01 -1.52 -4.97
CA ILE A 101 -21.42 -1.43 -3.55
C ILE A 101 -21.51 -2.82 -2.93
N LYS A 102 -22.17 -3.79 -3.59
CA LYS A 102 -22.27 -5.16 -3.08
C LYS A 102 -20.90 -5.82 -2.86
N LEU A 103 -19.97 -5.59 -3.79
CA LEU A 103 -18.61 -6.12 -3.70
C LEU A 103 -17.82 -5.48 -2.56
N LEU A 104 -17.94 -4.16 -2.39
CA LEU A 104 -17.31 -3.43 -1.29
C LEU A 104 -17.90 -3.85 0.07
N GLN A 105 -19.21 -4.00 0.16
CA GLN A 105 -19.89 -4.53 1.35
C GLN A 105 -19.42 -5.95 1.69
N SER A 106 -19.27 -6.82 0.68
CA SER A 106 -18.73 -8.17 0.85
C SER A 106 -17.28 -8.19 1.35
N LYS A 107 -16.52 -7.12 1.11
CA LYS A 107 -15.14 -6.95 1.61
C LYS A 107 -15.08 -6.30 2.99
N GLY A 108 -16.21 -5.92 3.57
CA GLY A 108 -16.29 -5.29 4.89
C GLY A 108 -16.32 -3.77 4.88
N TYR A 109 -16.36 -3.12 3.71
CA TYR A 109 -16.57 -1.68 3.60
C TYR A 109 -18.04 -1.35 3.81
N LYS A 110 -18.38 -0.90 5.02
CA LYS A 110 -19.78 -0.63 5.43
C LYS A 110 -20.26 0.78 5.07
N ASP A 111 -19.35 1.75 4.97
CA ASP A 111 -19.68 3.16 4.74
C ASP A 111 -19.34 3.58 3.29
N THR A 112 -20.00 2.91 2.33
CA THR A 112 -19.89 3.23 0.90
C THR A 112 -21.09 4.05 0.44
N LYS A 113 -20.87 5.27 -0.07
CA LYS A 113 -21.95 6.18 -0.50
C LYS A 113 -21.75 6.73 -1.92
#